data_AF-A0A8J7AV41-F1
#
_entry.id   AF-A0A8J7AV41-F1
#
_cell.length_a   1.000
_cell.length_b   1.000
_cell.length_c   1.000
_cell.angle_alpha   90.00
_cell.angle_beta   90.00
_cell.angle_gamma   90.00
#
_symmetry.space_group_name_H-M   'P 1'
#
loop_
_entity.id
_entity.type
_entity.pdbx_description
1 polymer ?
#
loop_
_entity_poly.entity_id
_entity_poly.type
_entity_poly.pdbx_seq_one_letter_code
_entity_poly.pdbx_strand_id
1 'polypeptide(L)' 'MQSASTSRLPQQNDEHLSPVAAKMFLAALPERIQRALLAHAKETDYPPEMVLEMAIAGFLDSEAITFADCRPEYE' A
#
# COMPACT_ATOMS: atom_id res chain seq x y z
N MET A 1 46.38 4.74 14.02
CA MET A 1 45.67 3.54 13.55
C MET A 1 44.70 3.18 14.68
N GLN A 2 43.38 3.17 14.56
CA GLN A 2 42.49 2.92 13.43
C GLN A 2 41.25 3.82 13.53
N SER A 3 40.71 4.16 12.37
CA SER A 3 39.60 5.07 12.14
C SER A 3 38.27 4.46 12.57
N ALA A 4 37.52 5.19 13.39
CA ALA A 4 36.10 4.93 13.63
C ALA A 4 35.29 5.94 12.82
N SER A 5 34.44 5.43 11.93
CA SER A 5 33.05 5.89 11.70
C SER A 5 32.64 5.46 10.31
N THR A 6 32.09 4.26 10.27
CA THR A 6 31.27 3.70 9.20
C THR A 6 30.29 4.76 8.71
N SER A 7 30.44 5.17 7.45
CA SER A 7 29.46 5.99 6.74
C SER A 7 28.11 5.28 6.77
N ARG A 8 27.15 5.82 7.54
CA ARG A 8 25.76 5.38 7.52
C ARG A 8 25.18 5.83 6.17
N LEU A 9 25.18 4.94 5.18
CA LEU A 9 24.35 5.11 3.99
C LEU A 9 22.89 5.22 4.46
N PRO A 10 22.05 6.08 3.86
CA PRO A 10 20.63 6.09 4.19
C PRO A 10 20.05 4.71 3.87
N GLN A 11 19.47 4.07 4.87
CA GLN A 11 18.69 2.84 4.68
C GLN A 11 17.49 3.21 3.80
N GLN A 12 17.58 2.94 2.49
CA GLN A 12 16.38 2.72 1.70
C GLN A 12 15.82 1.39 2.19
N ASN A 13 14.86 1.42 3.10
CA ASN A 13 14.13 0.22 3.48
C ASN A 13 13.36 -0.26 2.24
N ASP A 14 13.74 -1.40 1.67
CA ASP A 14 12.98 -2.13 0.64
C ASP A 14 11.62 -2.67 1.15
N GLU A 15 11.23 -2.31 2.36
CA GLU A 15 9.99 -2.76 3.02
C GLU A 15 8.75 -2.05 2.47
N HIS A 16 8.92 -0.91 1.79
CA HIS A 16 7.82 -0.12 1.26
C HIS A 16 7.81 0.01 -0.27
N LEU A 17 6.62 0.08 -0.84
CA LEU A 17 6.34 0.33 -2.23
C LEU A 17 6.85 1.72 -2.61
N SER A 18 7.81 1.76 -3.53
CA SER A 18 8.32 3.05 -4.02
C SER A 18 7.22 3.85 -4.74
N PRO A 19 7.30 5.19 -4.76
CA PRO A 19 6.34 6.02 -5.49
C PRO A 19 6.25 5.68 -6.98
N VAL A 20 7.38 5.27 -7.58
CA VAL A 20 7.44 4.84 -8.98
C VAL A 20 6.67 3.53 -9.17
N ALA A 21 6.89 2.55 -8.30
CA ALA A 21 6.18 1.28 -8.36
C ALA A 21 4.67 1.47 -8.13
N ALA A 22 4.28 2.30 -7.16
CA ALA A 22 2.88 2.65 -6.91
C ALA A 22 2.21 3.26 -8.13
N LYS A 23 2.89 4.20 -8.81
CA LYS A 23 2.37 4.80 -10.04
C LYS A 23 2.19 3.78 -11.16
N MET A 24 3.15 2.87 -11.34
CA MET A 24 3.06 1.80 -12.34
C MET A 24 1.93 0.81 -12.02
N PHE A 25 1.77 0.46 -10.74
CA PHE A 25 0.71 -0.42 -10.27
C PHE A 25 -0.67 0.20 -10.53
N LEU A 26 -0.88 1.47 -10.13
CA LEU A 26 -2.12 2.20 -10.38
C LEU A 26 -2.44 2.24 -11.87
N ALA A 27 -1.46 2.55 -12.72
CA ALA A 27 -1.67 2.65 -14.16
C ALA A 27 -2.16 1.34 -14.81
N ALA A 28 -1.88 0.19 -14.21
CA ALA A 28 -2.34 -1.12 -14.68
C ALA A 28 -3.77 -1.48 -14.24
N LEU A 29 -4.34 -0.76 -13.27
CA LEU A 29 -5.68 -1.04 -12.76
C LEU A 29 -6.78 -0.44 -13.66
N PRO A 30 -8.00 -1.00 -13.68
CA PRO A 30 -9.16 -0.34 -14.28
C PRO A 30 -9.39 1.06 -13.70
N GLU A 31 -9.79 2.02 -14.55
CA GLU A 31 -9.93 3.43 -14.19
C GLU A 31 -10.82 3.66 -12.94
N ARG A 32 -11.89 2.86 -12.80
CA ARG A 32 -12.75 2.90 -11.60
C ARG A 32 -11.98 2.65 -10.31
N ILE A 33 -11.06 1.67 -10.30
CA ILE A 33 -10.28 1.30 -9.12
C ILE A 33 -9.21 2.36 -8.85
N GLN A 34 -8.55 2.87 -9.90
CA GLN A 34 -7.58 3.97 -9.77
C GLN A 34 -8.20 5.17 -9.07
N ARG A 35 -9.38 5.62 -9.54
CA ARG A 35 -10.08 6.77 -8.93
C ARG A 35 -10.45 6.52 -7.48
N ALA A 36 -10.90 5.32 -7.14
CA ALA A 36 -11.25 4.98 -5.76
C ALA A 36 -10.04 5.06 -4.82
N LEU A 37 -8.91 4.48 -5.22
CA LEU A 37 -7.67 4.51 -4.44
C LEU A 37 -7.13 5.94 -4.28
N LEU A 38 -7.13 6.73 -5.37
CA LEU A 38 -6.68 8.13 -5.33
C LEU A 38 -7.61 9.04 -4.53
N ALA A 39 -8.93 8.81 -4.59
CA ALA A 39 -9.89 9.52 -3.75
C ALA A 39 -9.65 9.22 -2.28
N HIS A 40 -9.45 7.95 -1.92
CA HIS A 40 -9.14 7.56 -0.55
C HIS A 40 -7.83 8.18 -0.06
N ALA A 41 -6.77 8.16 -0.88
CA ALA A 41 -5.50 8.83 -0.58
C ALA A 41 -5.68 10.32 -0.28
N LYS A 42 -6.54 11.01 -1.06
CA LYS A 42 -6.87 12.41 -0.82
C LYS A 42 -7.69 12.62 0.46
N GLU A 43 -8.61 11.72 0.77
CA GLU A 43 -9.45 11.80 1.97
C GLU A 43 -8.66 11.56 3.27
N THR A 44 -7.67 10.68 3.24
CA THR A 44 -6.83 10.32 4.39
C THR A 44 -5.54 11.13 4.50
N ASP A 45 -5.23 11.95 3.49
CA ASP A 45 -3.95 12.66 3.35
C ASP A 45 -2.73 11.70 3.35
N TYR A 46 -2.94 10.50 2.81
CA TYR A 46 -1.89 9.49 2.66
C TYR A 46 -1.35 9.46 1.24
N PRO A 47 -0.06 9.15 1.06
CA PRO A 47 0.48 9.00 -0.28
C PRO A 47 -0.10 7.74 -0.94
N PRO A 48 -0.27 7.72 -2.29
CA PRO A 48 -0.87 6.60 -2.98
C PRO A 48 -0.18 5.25 -2.73
N GLU A 49 1.15 5.24 -2.56
CA GLU A 49 1.91 4.04 -2.20
C GLU A 49 1.44 3.42 -0.88
N MET A 50 1.19 4.23 0.16
CA MET A 50 0.73 3.76 1.46
C MET A 50 -0.70 3.22 1.39
N VAL A 51 -1.58 3.88 0.63
CA VAL A 51 -2.95 3.39 0.43
C VAL A 51 -2.97 2.04 -0.28
N LEU A 52 -2.11 1.85 -1.29
CA LEU A 52 -1.96 0.56 -1.96
C LEU A 52 -1.46 -0.51 -1.00
N GLU A 53 -0.45 -0.22 -0.19
CA GLU A 53 0.06 -1.14 0.81
C GLU A 53 -1.00 -1.54 1.83
N MET A 54 -1.73 -0.56 2.38
CA MET A 54 -2.80 -0.82 3.33
C MET A 54 -3.91 -1.66 2.73
N ALA A 55 -4.30 -1.39 1.47
CA ALA A 55 -5.31 -2.18 0.77
C ALA A 55 -4.85 -3.64 0.57
N ILE A 56 -3.59 -3.85 0.19
CA ILE A 56 -3.03 -5.20 -0.01
C ILE A 56 -2.86 -5.91 1.33
N ALA A 57 -2.29 -5.25 2.33
CA ALA A 57 -2.09 -5.80 3.66
C ALA A 57 -3.43 -6.20 4.31
N GLY A 58 -4.43 -5.31 4.25
CA GLY A 58 -5.77 -5.60 4.75
C GLY A 58 -6.48 -6.72 3.98
N PHE A 59 -6.22 -6.88 2.68
CA PHE A 59 -6.73 -8.02 1.91
C PHE A 59 -6.03 -9.34 2.28
N LEU A 60 -4.74 -9.31 2.59
CA LEU A 60 -3.94 -10.49 2.94
C LEU A 60 -4.06 -10.90 4.42
N ASP A 61 -4.56 -10.01 5.27
CA ASP A 61 -4.81 -10.30 6.69
C ASP A 61 -5.94 -11.31 6.83
N SER A 62 -5.63 -12.51 7.32
CA SER A 62 -6.60 -13.61 7.48
C SER A 62 -7.67 -13.32 8.52
N GLU A 63 -7.43 -12.34 9.40
CA GLU A 63 -8.38 -11.91 10.42
C GLU A 63 -9.21 -10.71 9.98
N ALA A 64 -8.98 -10.17 8.77
CA ALA A 64 -9.78 -9.08 8.25
C ALA A 64 -11.21 -9.56 7.96
N ILE A 65 -12.21 -8.80 8.41
CA ILE A 65 -13.62 -9.07 8.10
C ILE A 65 -13.84 -8.85 6.61
N THR A 66 -14.09 -9.91 5.88
CA THR A 66 -14.40 -9.89 4.46
C THR A 66 -15.91 -9.98 4.21
N PHE A 67 -16.33 -9.72 2.98
CA PHE A 67 -17.72 -9.97 2.56
C PHE A 67 -18.15 -11.44 2.73
N ALA A 68 -17.20 -12.39 2.68
CA ALA A 68 -17.51 -13.80 2.90
C ALA A 68 -17.90 -14.06 4.37
N ASP A 69 -17.34 -13.30 5.31
CA ASP A 69 -17.63 -13.43 6.75
C ASP A 69 -19.00 -12.86 7.11
N CYS A 70 -19.52 -11.93 6.31
CA CYS A 70 -20.84 -11.36 6.52
C CYS A 70 -21.99 -12.36 6.29
N ARG A 71 -21.73 -13.55 5.73
CA ARG A 71 -22.74 -14.56 5.33
C ARG A 71 -23.99 -13.88 4.74
N PRO A 72 -23.86 -13.12 3.64
CA PRO A 72 -25.03 -12.47 3.06
C PRO A 72 -26.06 -13.55 2.72
N GLU A 73 -27.21 -13.49 3.37
CA GLU A 73 -28.37 -14.28 2.98
C GLU A 73 -28.80 -13.76 1.61
N TYR A 74 -28.31 -14.42 0.56
CA TYR A 74 -28.92 -14.30 -0.75
C TYR A 74 -30.27 -15.02 -0.65
N GLU A 75 -31.36 -14.27 -0.50
CA GLU A 75 -32.71 -14.74 -0.86
C GLU A 75 -32.86 -14.84 -2.39
#